data_AF-A0A966GEK3-F1
#
_entry.id   AF-A0A966GEK3-F1
#
_cell.length_a   1.000
_cell.length_b   1.000
_cell.length_c   1.000
_cell.angle_alpha   90.00
_cell.angle_beta   90.00
_cell.angle_gamma   90.00
#
_symmetry.space_group_name_H-M   'P 1'
#
loop_
_entity.id
_entity.type
_entity.pdbx_description
1 polymer ?
#
loop_
_entity_poly.entity_id
_entity_poly.type
_entity_poly.pdbx_seq_one_letter_code
_entity_poly.pdbx_strand_id
1 'polypeptide(L)'
;DFINGGGGADTLFGGSGLDTFVFNSVWETPAGPANRDTIADFDNTDIVNLANIDANGALAGNGTFAWLATAAFSGVAGQLRFAVFGLNAIVEGDIDGDGVADMQILFQNYTALNAGDFIL
;
A
#
# COMPACT_ATOMS: atom_id res chain seq x y z
N ASP A 1 2.49 4.53 16.73
CA ASP A 1 2.03 5.88 16.31
C ASP A 1 1.13 5.83 15.07
N PHE A 2 0.57 6.97 14.66
CA PHE A 2 -0.08 7.12 13.35
C PHE A 2 0.80 8.00 12.46
N ILE A 3 1.23 7.48 11.33
CA ILE A 3 2.23 8.08 10.45
C ILE A 3 1.61 8.24 9.06
N ASN A 4 1.61 9.47 8.56
CA ASN A 4 1.14 9.79 7.20
C ASN A 4 2.17 10.73 6.57
N GLY A 5 2.70 10.35 5.41
CA GLY A 5 3.65 11.17 4.64
C GLY A 5 2.98 12.38 3.97
N GLY A 6 1.72 12.21 3.59
CA GLY A 6 0.97 13.17 2.78
C GLY A 6 1.20 12.88 1.30
N GLY A 7 1.20 13.92 0.47
CA GLY A 7 1.56 13.77 -0.95
C GLY A 7 3.04 14.01 -1.17
N GLY A 8 3.67 13.15 -1.97
CA GLY A 8 5.10 13.24 -2.25
C GLY A 8 5.67 11.85 -2.48
N ALA A 9 6.99 11.76 -2.52
CA ALA A 9 7.69 10.49 -2.41
C ALA A 9 8.47 10.54 -1.10
N ASP A 10 7.85 10.04 -0.03
CA ASP A 10 8.34 10.15 1.32
C ASP A 10 9.11 8.90 1.78
N THR A 11 9.97 9.08 2.78
CA THR A 11 10.60 7.97 3.50
C THR A 11 10.11 8.01 4.95
N LEU A 12 9.30 7.02 5.31
CA LEU A 12 8.60 6.92 6.58
C LEU A 12 9.32 5.97 7.52
N PHE A 13 9.38 6.35 8.79
CA PHE A 13 9.98 5.59 9.88
C PHE A 13 8.98 5.45 11.03
N GLY A 14 8.71 4.22 11.46
CA GLY A 14 7.92 3.90 12.66
C GLY A 14 8.74 4.04 13.93
N GLY A 15 9.98 3.55 13.89
CA GLY A 15 10.84 3.47 15.04
C GLY A 15 10.51 2.27 15.92
N SER A 16 10.07 2.52 17.16
CA SER A 16 9.80 1.46 18.12
C SER A 16 8.36 1.54 18.60
N GLY A 17 7.67 0.41 18.63
CA GLY A 17 6.30 0.33 19.12
C GLY A 17 5.42 -0.34 18.08
N LEU A 18 4.11 -0.13 18.21
CA LEU A 18 3.14 -0.53 17.19
C LEU A 18 2.81 0.72 16.38
N ASP A 19 3.30 0.77 15.15
CA ASP A 19 3.09 1.91 14.25
C ASP A 19 2.03 1.60 13.20
N THR A 20 1.29 2.64 12.82
CA THR A 20 0.25 2.56 11.80
C THR A 20 0.57 3.57 10.71
N PHE A 21 1.00 3.08 9.56
CA PHE A 21 1.24 3.87 8.35
C PHE A 21 -0.08 4.07 7.62
N VAL A 22 -0.58 5.31 7.58
CA VAL A 22 -1.90 5.64 7.05
C VAL A 22 -1.77 6.28 5.67
N PHE A 23 -2.51 5.76 4.70
CA PHE A 23 -2.68 6.37 3.38
C PHE A 23 -4.16 6.65 3.15
N ASN A 24 -4.51 7.90 2.88
CA ASN A 24 -5.90 8.33 2.70
C ASN A 24 -6.34 8.37 1.23
N SER A 25 -5.39 8.28 0.30
CA SER A 25 -5.65 8.41 -1.12
C SER A 25 -4.52 7.78 -1.94
N VAL A 26 -4.83 7.22 -3.10
CA VAL A 26 -3.82 6.77 -4.07
C VAL A 26 -2.87 7.89 -4.51
N TRP A 27 -3.32 9.15 -4.40
CA TRP A 27 -2.52 10.34 -4.73
C TRP A 27 -1.44 10.68 -3.69
N GLU A 28 -1.50 10.08 -2.50
CA GLU A 28 -0.44 10.22 -1.48
C GLU A 28 0.81 9.44 -1.88
N THR A 29 0.65 8.29 -2.55
CA THR A 29 1.76 7.41 -2.95
C THR A 29 1.59 6.84 -4.37
N PRO A 30 1.55 7.71 -5.41
CA PRO A 30 1.26 7.26 -6.78
C PRO A 30 2.26 6.22 -7.26
N ALA A 31 1.81 5.35 -8.17
CA ALA A 31 2.70 4.34 -8.74
C ALA A 31 3.94 4.95 -9.41
N GLY A 32 5.07 4.25 -9.26
CA GLY A 32 6.34 4.61 -9.85
C GLY A 32 7.42 4.98 -8.83
N PRO A 33 8.70 4.69 -9.13
CA PRO A 33 9.80 4.85 -8.18
C PRO A 33 10.11 6.29 -7.77
N ALA A 34 9.66 7.27 -8.54
CA ALA A 34 9.83 8.69 -8.21
C ALA A 34 8.66 9.28 -7.41
N ASN A 35 7.58 8.51 -7.23
CA ASN A 35 6.32 8.99 -6.66
C ASN A 35 5.87 8.19 -5.44
N ARG A 36 6.25 6.92 -5.33
CA ARG A 36 5.85 6.09 -4.20
C ARG A 36 6.59 6.44 -2.92
N ASP A 37 5.91 6.23 -1.81
CA ASP A 37 6.49 6.25 -0.49
C ASP A 37 7.31 4.98 -0.21
N THR A 38 8.25 5.14 0.72
CA THR A 38 9.09 4.08 1.26
C THR A 38 8.90 3.98 2.76
N ILE A 39 8.46 2.84 3.26
CA ILE A 39 8.51 2.51 4.68
C ILE A 39 9.85 1.82 4.93
N ALA A 40 10.70 2.47 5.73
CA ALA A 40 12.12 2.13 5.83
C ALA A 40 12.45 1.10 6.92
N ASP A 41 11.58 0.94 7.92
CA ASP A 41 11.82 0.15 9.13
C ASP A 41 10.61 -0.69 9.59
N PHE A 42 9.71 -1.02 8.66
CA PHE A 42 8.50 -1.81 8.95
C PHE A 42 8.84 -3.13 9.67
N ASP A 43 8.09 -3.44 10.73
CA ASP A 43 8.17 -4.72 11.43
C ASP A 43 6.84 -5.47 11.46
N ASN A 44 6.83 -6.67 12.06
CA ASN A 44 5.67 -7.57 12.05
C ASN A 44 4.55 -7.17 13.03
N THR A 45 4.73 -6.07 13.75
CA THR A 45 3.77 -5.53 14.70
C THR A 45 3.15 -4.23 14.21
N ASP A 46 3.75 -3.61 13.19
CA ASP A 46 3.23 -2.47 12.46
C ASP A 46 2.06 -2.84 11.54
N ILE A 47 1.30 -1.81 11.17
CA ILE A 47 0.11 -1.92 10.33
C ILE A 47 0.14 -0.84 9.25
N VAL A 48 -0.38 -1.18 8.08
CA VAL A 48 -0.67 -0.25 6.99
C VAL A 48 -2.17 -0.06 6.91
N ASN A 49 -2.65 1.16 7.06
CA ASN A 49 -4.07 1.47 6.98
C ASN A 49 -4.40 2.13 5.63
N LEU A 50 -5.17 1.39 4.82
CA LEU A 50 -5.64 1.81 3.49
C LEU A 50 -7.17 1.99 3.46
N ALA A 51 -7.87 1.83 4.59
CA ALA A 51 -9.35 1.84 4.63
C ALA A 51 -9.99 3.19 4.26
N ASN A 52 -9.20 4.26 4.18
CA ASN A 52 -9.65 5.57 3.73
C ASN A 52 -9.58 5.71 2.19
N ILE A 53 -8.91 4.79 1.50
CA ILE A 53 -8.85 4.76 0.04
C ILE A 53 -10.11 4.05 -0.47
N ASP A 54 -10.86 4.71 -1.33
CA ASP A 54 -11.89 4.04 -2.11
C ASP A 54 -11.23 3.14 -3.17
N ALA A 55 -11.23 1.83 -2.90
CA ALA A 55 -10.58 0.87 -3.75
C ALA A 55 -11.32 0.61 -5.08
N ASN A 56 -12.59 0.97 -5.25
CA ASN A 56 -13.34 0.59 -6.46
C ASN A 56 -13.61 1.76 -7.43
N GLY A 57 -13.09 2.95 -7.14
CA GLY A 57 -13.15 4.14 -8.01
C GLY A 57 -14.58 4.64 -8.29
N ALA A 58 -15.61 4.05 -7.66
CA ALA A 58 -16.99 4.43 -7.89
C ALA A 58 -17.36 5.59 -6.97
N LEU A 59 -17.83 6.69 -7.56
CA LEU A 59 -18.22 7.97 -6.93
C LEU A 59 -19.15 7.89 -5.68
N ALA A 60 -19.57 6.72 -5.22
CA ALA A 60 -20.53 6.56 -4.13
C ALA A 60 -20.29 5.39 -3.14
N GLY A 61 -19.14 4.70 -3.13
CA GLY A 61 -18.94 3.62 -2.14
C GLY A 61 -17.48 3.41 -1.78
N ASN A 62 -17.17 3.29 -0.47
CA ASN A 62 -15.85 2.87 -0.01
C ASN A 62 -15.62 1.41 -0.44
N GLY A 63 -15.05 1.19 -1.62
CA GLY A 63 -14.54 -0.12 -1.98
C GLY A 63 -13.41 -0.51 -1.04
N THR A 64 -13.45 -1.73 -0.50
CA THR A 64 -12.31 -2.32 0.23
C THR A 64 -11.43 -3.09 -0.75
N PHE A 65 -10.11 -3.03 -0.58
CA PHE A 65 -9.22 -3.81 -1.42
C PHE A 65 -9.39 -5.33 -1.22
N ALA A 66 -9.35 -6.08 -2.32
CA ALA A 66 -9.17 -7.52 -2.32
C ALA A 66 -7.67 -7.87 -2.31
N TRP A 67 -7.20 -8.52 -1.25
CA TRP A 67 -5.82 -8.98 -1.14
C TRP A 67 -5.55 -10.19 -2.04
N LEU A 68 -4.66 -10.00 -3.01
CA LEU A 68 -4.22 -11.02 -3.97
C LEU A 68 -2.89 -11.68 -3.60
N ALA A 69 -2.22 -11.20 -2.55
CA ALA A 69 -0.84 -11.54 -2.26
C ALA A 69 0.06 -11.33 -3.49
N THR A 70 0.64 -12.39 -4.05
CA THR A 70 1.55 -12.31 -5.21
C THR A 70 0.85 -12.56 -6.55
N ALA A 71 -0.46 -12.78 -6.58
CA ALA A 71 -1.17 -12.97 -7.83
C ALA A 71 -1.22 -11.65 -8.64
N ALA A 72 -1.26 -11.77 -9.97
CA ALA A 72 -1.38 -10.62 -10.85
C ALA A 72 -2.79 -10.00 -10.76
N PHE A 73 -2.90 -8.71 -11.08
CA PHE A 73 -4.19 -8.06 -11.27
C PHE A 73 -5.01 -8.79 -12.33
N SER A 74 -6.31 -8.90 -12.10
CA SER A 74 -7.22 -9.60 -13.01
C SER A 74 -8.04 -8.65 -13.89
N GLY A 75 -7.74 -7.34 -13.88
CA GLY A 75 -8.54 -6.32 -14.53
C GLY A 75 -9.87 -6.06 -13.81
N VAL A 76 -9.86 -6.15 -12.48
CA VAL A 76 -11.00 -5.83 -11.62
C VAL A 76 -10.52 -4.77 -10.64
N ALA A 77 -11.25 -3.67 -10.54
CA ALA A 77 -10.96 -2.60 -9.60
C ALA A 77 -10.94 -3.10 -8.15
N GLY A 78 -10.11 -2.47 -7.32
CA GLY A 78 -10.01 -2.73 -5.89
C GLY A 78 -9.18 -3.96 -5.58
N GLN A 79 -8.04 -4.12 -6.26
CA GLN A 79 -7.11 -5.21 -6.02
C GLN A 79 -5.83 -4.69 -5.38
N LEU A 80 -5.36 -5.41 -4.36
CA LEU A 80 -4.09 -5.12 -3.68
C LEU A 80 -3.20 -6.36 -3.77
N ARG A 81 -1.98 -6.18 -4.27
CA ARG A 81 -0.98 -7.25 -4.38
C ARG A 81 0.37 -6.75 -3.90
N PHE A 82 1.35 -7.65 -3.87
CA PHE A 82 2.74 -7.27 -3.70
C PHE A 82 3.69 -8.05 -4.60
N ALA A 83 4.90 -7.51 -4.77
CA ALA A 83 6.02 -8.13 -5.45
C ALA A 83 7.30 -7.97 -4.63
N VAL A 84 8.08 -9.04 -4.50
CA VAL A 84 9.38 -9.02 -3.81
C VAL A 84 10.52 -8.83 -4.81
N PHE A 85 11.49 -7.98 -4.46
CA PHE A 85 12.71 -7.75 -5.24
C PHE A 85 13.91 -7.58 -4.30
N GLY A 86 14.83 -8.55 -4.32
CA GLY A 86 15.94 -8.57 -3.38
C GLY A 86 15.42 -8.68 -1.94
N LEU A 87 15.74 -7.67 -1.13
CA LEU A 87 15.31 -7.59 0.28
C LEU A 87 14.05 -6.74 0.48
N ASN A 88 13.46 -6.21 -0.59
CA ASN A 88 12.36 -5.27 -0.51
C ASN A 88 11.08 -5.89 -1.08
N ALA A 89 9.93 -5.33 -0.70
CA ALA A 89 8.66 -5.60 -1.37
C ALA A 89 8.00 -4.29 -1.82
N ILE A 90 7.28 -4.32 -2.93
CA ILE A 90 6.37 -3.24 -3.32
C ILE A 90 4.95 -3.77 -3.21
N VAL A 91 4.11 -3.09 -2.44
CA VAL A 91 2.66 -3.24 -2.46
C VAL A 91 2.11 -2.38 -3.57
N GLU A 92 1.15 -2.92 -4.34
CA GLU A 92 0.55 -2.28 -5.50
C GLU A 92 -0.97 -2.35 -5.38
N GLY A 93 -1.65 -1.21 -5.56
CA GLY A 93 -3.10 -1.13 -5.59
C GLY A 93 -3.59 -0.68 -6.97
N ASP A 94 -4.60 -1.35 -7.50
CA ASP A 94 -5.35 -1.03 -8.73
C ASP A 94 -6.80 -0.69 -8.32
N ILE A 95 -7.21 0.56 -8.52
CA ILE A 95 -8.51 1.08 -8.10
C ILE A 95 -9.49 1.32 -9.26
N ASP A 96 -9.02 1.31 -10.50
CA ASP A 96 -9.87 1.53 -11.69
C ASP A 96 -10.09 0.26 -12.53
N GLY A 97 -9.34 -0.80 -12.25
CA GLY A 97 -9.46 -2.12 -12.85
C GLY A 97 -8.80 -2.24 -14.20
N ASP A 98 -7.88 -1.35 -14.57
CA ASP A 98 -7.14 -1.43 -15.83
C ASP A 98 -5.99 -2.48 -15.81
N GLY A 99 -5.71 -3.07 -14.64
CA GLY A 99 -4.64 -4.04 -14.45
C GLY A 99 -3.26 -3.41 -14.28
N VAL A 100 -3.18 -2.10 -14.09
CA VAL A 100 -1.99 -1.30 -13.79
C VAL A 100 -2.11 -0.77 -12.36
N ALA A 101 -0.98 -0.64 -11.68
CA ALA A 101 -0.98 -0.07 -10.34
C ALA A 101 -1.24 1.45 -10.40
N ASP A 102 -2.20 1.92 -9.59
CA ASP A 102 -2.46 3.33 -9.34
C ASP A 102 -1.62 3.88 -8.19
N MET A 103 -1.37 3.04 -7.19
CA MET A 103 -0.53 3.34 -6.03
C MET A 103 0.52 2.26 -5.80
N GLN A 104 1.65 2.67 -5.25
CA GLN A 104 2.70 1.76 -4.81
C GLN A 104 3.22 2.15 -3.44
N ILE A 105 3.59 1.20 -2.59
CA ILE A 105 4.31 1.46 -1.33
C ILE A 105 5.51 0.52 -1.28
N LEU A 106 6.71 1.07 -1.12
CA LEU A 106 7.94 0.29 -0.96
C LEU A 106 8.16 -0.06 0.51
N PHE A 107 8.34 -1.34 0.80
CA PHE A 107 8.81 -1.86 2.08
C PHE A 107 10.29 -2.19 1.94
N GLN A 108 11.14 -1.41 2.61
CA GLN A 108 12.57 -1.62 2.61
C GLN A 108 12.95 -2.74 3.60
N ASN A 109 13.79 -3.68 3.16
CA ASN A 109 14.27 -4.79 4.00
C ASN A 109 13.17 -5.68 4.63
N TYR A 110 11.94 -5.62 4.09
CA TYR A 110 10.81 -6.42 4.56
C TYR A 110 10.10 -7.06 3.38
N THR A 111 9.94 -8.38 3.42
CA THR A 111 9.39 -9.18 2.30
C THR A 111 8.25 -10.11 2.70
N ALA A 112 8.01 -10.29 3.99
CA ALA A 112 7.05 -11.26 4.54
C ALA A 112 5.65 -10.65 4.70
N LEU A 113 5.18 -9.90 3.71
CA LEU A 113 3.88 -9.25 3.74
C LEU A 113 2.73 -10.27 3.70
N ASN A 114 1.72 -10.03 4.52
CA ASN A 114 0.51 -10.84 4.59
C ASN A 114 -0.73 -9.97 4.78
N ALA A 115 -1.92 -10.56 4.64
CA ALA A 115 -3.18 -9.82 4.74
C ALA A 115 -3.39 -9.13 6.10
N GLY A 116 -2.81 -9.67 7.18
CA GLY A 116 -2.92 -9.11 8.53
C GLY A 116 -2.10 -7.84 8.75
N ASP A 117 -1.18 -7.51 7.85
CA ASP A 117 -0.39 -6.28 7.90
C ASP A 117 -1.21 -5.06 7.43
N PHE A 118 -2.43 -5.28 6.90
CA PHE A 118 -3.25 -4.25 6.27
C PHE A 118 -4.64 -4.13 6.89
N ILE A 119 -5.08 -2.89 7.08
CA ILE A 119 -6.48 -2.54 7.28
C ILE A 119 -7.02 -2.05 5.93
N LEU A 120 -7.98 -2.79 5.36
CA LEU A 120 -8.55 -2.60 4.01
C LEU A 120 -10.02 -2.21 4.04
#